data_AF-A0A0U4VY30-F1
#
_entry.id   AF-A0A0U4VY30-F1
#
_cell.length_a   1.000
_cell.length_b   1.000
_cell.length_c   1.000
_cell.angle_alpha   90.00
_cell.angle_beta   90.00
_cell.angle_gamma   90.00
#
_symmetry.space_group_name_H-M   'P 1'
#
loop_
_entity.id
_entity.type
_entity.pdbx_description
1 polymer ?
#
loop_
_entity_poly.entity_id
_entity_poly.type
_entity_poly.pdbx_seq_one_letter_code
_entity_poly.pdbx_strand_id
1 'polypeptide(L)'
;MSNPQYSYGIFQVWLGNLVTAEQGWEAMQLRNVPRKHPRFFYPYTRLGQRGMQRLNTLAEQAICQKLAHMGCIPASLLLGYSLTREYGDTGRVICEVSGYQYLYFGIEGILQHYIEPGFYEEVQLFFGDRLLLDVCSYLLRSYEPLGLDHRDHPVMQFCRMVTSDSWSNPRLDS
;
A
#
# COMPACT_ATOMS: atom_id res chain seq x y z
N MET A 1 35.58 17.02 -1.80
CA MET A 1 34.44 17.17 -2.72
C MET A 1 33.18 16.83 -1.95
N SER A 2 32.48 17.85 -1.47
CA SER A 2 31.20 17.71 -0.77
C SER A 2 30.10 17.47 -1.78
N ASN A 3 29.61 16.24 -1.87
CA ASN A 3 28.37 15.95 -2.58
C ASN A 3 27.24 16.67 -1.84
N PRO A 4 26.47 17.57 -2.46
CA PRO A 4 25.28 18.08 -1.82
C PRO A 4 24.32 16.91 -1.69
N GLN A 5 24.13 16.42 -0.47
CA GLN A 5 22.93 15.70 -0.10
C GLN A 5 21.77 16.63 -0.43
N TYR A 6 21.18 16.45 -1.61
CA TYR A 6 19.90 17.05 -1.94
C TYR A 6 18.89 16.47 -0.94
N SER A 7 18.75 17.12 0.21
CA SER A 7 17.60 16.92 1.09
C SER A 7 16.42 17.56 0.35
N TYR A 8 15.86 16.83 -0.62
CA TYR A 8 14.54 17.13 -1.11
C TYR A 8 13.63 17.07 0.10
N GLY A 9 13.08 18.23 0.49
CA GLY A 9 12.20 18.34 1.65
C GLY A 9 11.12 17.26 1.59
N ILE A 10 10.81 16.66 2.73
CA ILE A 10 9.72 15.70 2.89
C ILE A 10 8.42 16.48 2.69
N PHE A 11 8.03 16.74 1.45
CA PHE A 11 6.72 17.29 1.14
C PHE A 11 5.73 16.13 1.16
N GLN A 12 5.05 15.97 2.30
CA GLN A 12 3.87 15.12 2.38
C GLN A 12 2.77 15.81 1.56
N VAL A 13 2.56 15.33 0.33
CA VAL A 13 1.57 15.93 -0.57
C VAL A 13 0.21 15.27 -0.35
N TRP A 14 -0.79 16.08 -0.01
CA TRP A 14 -2.19 15.70 -0.10
C TRP A 14 -2.65 15.84 -1.56
N LEU A 15 -2.91 14.71 -2.21
CA LEU A 15 -3.45 14.61 -3.56
C LEU A 15 -4.98 14.72 -3.61
N GLY A 16 -5.66 14.82 -2.46
CA GLY A 16 -7.13 14.81 -2.41
C GLY A 16 -7.82 15.94 -3.18
N ASN A 17 -7.10 17.03 -3.50
CA ASN A 17 -7.60 18.09 -4.37
C ASN A 17 -7.75 17.66 -5.84
N LEU A 18 -7.15 16.53 -6.23
CA LEU A 18 -7.28 15.93 -7.57
C LEU A 18 -8.46 14.95 -7.67
N VAL A 19 -9.13 14.65 -6.55
CA VAL A 19 -10.31 13.78 -6.52
C VAL A 19 -11.49 14.57 -7.05
N THR A 20 -12.09 14.12 -8.15
CA THR A 20 -13.29 14.76 -8.68
C THR A 20 -14.48 14.58 -7.73
N ALA A 21 -15.50 15.42 -7.83
CA ALA A 21 -16.72 15.26 -7.03
C ALA A 21 -17.38 13.89 -7.24
N GLU A 22 -17.35 13.38 -8.46
CA GLU A 22 -17.85 12.05 -8.82
C GLU A 22 -17.08 10.92 -8.13
N GLN A 23 -15.74 10.93 -8.20
CA GLN A 23 -14.88 9.98 -7.50
C GLN A 23 -15.05 10.10 -5.98
N GLY A 24 -15.25 11.32 -5.50
CA GLY A 24 -15.49 11.61 -4.11
C GLY A 24 -16.81 11.01 -3.60
N TRP A 25 -17.86 11.08 -4.42
CA TRP A 25 -19.16 10.46 -4.17
C TRP A 25 -19.08 8.93 -4.26
N GLU A 26 -18.40 8.40 -5.27
CA GLU A 26 -18.20 6.96 -5.45
C GLU A 26 -17.46 6.33 -4.25
N ALA A 27 -16.42 7.00 -3.75
CA ALA A 27 -15.72 6.57 -2.53
C ALA A 27 -16.64 6.53 -1.29
N MET A 28 -17.64 7.41 -1.20
CA MET A 28 -18.64 7.35 -0.13
C MET A 28 -19.63 6.20 -0.35
N GLN A 29 -20.07 5.99 -1.59
CA GLN A 29 -20.98 4.90 -1.95
C GLN A 29 -20.38 3.52 -1.72
N LEU A 30 -19.06 3.38 -1.85
CA LEU A 30 -18.36 2.14 -1.59
C LEU A 30 -18.70 1.55 -0.21
N ARG A 31 -18.96 2.38 0.80
CA ARG A 31 -19.36 1.92 2.15
C ARG A 31 -20.61 1.03 2.14
N ASN A 32 -21.46 1.21 1.14
CA ASN A 32 -22.72 0.50 0.97
C ASN A 32 -22.61 -0.75 0.09
N VAL A 33 -21.45 -1.01 -0.53
CA VAL A 33 -21.24 -2.19 -1.38
C VAL A 33 -21.12 -3.43 -0.49
N PRO A 34 -21.89 -4.51 -0.75
CA PRO A 34 -21.77 -5.77 -0.02
C PRO A 34 -20.37 -6.37 -0.14
N ARG A 35 -19.81 -6.80 0.99
CA ARG A 35 -18.45 -7.33 1.11
C ARG A 35 -18.30 -8.18 2.35
N LYS A 36 -17.22 -8.94 2.42
CA LYS A 36 -16.94 -9.77 3.59
C LYS A 36 -16.32 -8.93 4.72
N HIS A 37 -15.56 -7.87 4.39
CA HIS A 37 -14.94 -7.00 5.40
C HIS A 37 -15.02 -5.49 5.09
N PRO A 38 -15.35 -4.61 6.07
CA PRO A 38 -15.54 -3.17 5.86
C PRO A 38 -14.26 -2.37 5.55
N ARG A 39 -13.08 -2.97 5.72
CA ARG A 39 -11.76 -2.36 5.44
C ARG A 39 -11.17 -2.74 4.10
N PHE A 40 -11.84 -3.63 3.37
CA PHE A 40 -11.43 -4.06 2.04
C PHE A 40 -12.29 -3.33 1.04
N PHE A 41 -11.75 -2.21 0.55
CA PHE A 41 -12.20 -1.62 -0.69
C PHE A 41 -11.07 -1.77 -1.69
N TYR A 42 -11.36 -2.40 -2.82
CA TYR A 42 -10.40 -2.45 -3.90
C TYR A 42 -10.46 -1.11 -4.64
N PRO A 43 -9.38 -0.30 -4.62
CA PRO A 43 -9.36 0.91 -5.43
C PRO A 43 -9.49 0.53 -6.91
N TYR A 44 -10.11 1.41 -7.69
CA TYR A 44 -10.63 1.21 -9.06
C TYR A 44 -12.04 0.66 -9.14
N THR A 45 -12.93 1.59 -8.94
CA THR A 45 -14.36 1.44 -9.06
C THR A 45 -14.74 1.45 -10.55
N ARG A 46 -15.29 0.33 -11.01
CA ARG A 46 -16.74 0.21 -11.26
C ARG A 46 -17.45 -0.89 -10.50
N LEU A 47 -16.82 -1.54 -9.50
CA LEU A 47 -17.39 -2.42 -8.45
C LEU A 47 -16.29 -3.29 -7.76
N GLY A 48 -15.01 -2.88 -7.75
CA GLY A 48 -13.93 -3.66 -7.13
C GLY A 48 -13.51 -4.94 -7.89
N GLN A 49 -13.89 -5.06 -9.16
CA GLN A 49 -13.72 -6.29 -9.96
C GLN A 49 -12.29 -6.55 -10.49
N ARG A 50 -11.29 -5.71 -10.19
CA ARG A 50 -9.97 -5.75 -10.85
C ARG A 50 -8.79 -6.20 -9.98
N GLY A 51 -9.00 -6.55 -8.71
CA GLY A 51 -7.93 -7.02 -7.81
C GLY A 51 -6.86 -5.96 -7.50
N MET A 52 -5.68 -6.37 -7.00
CA MET A 52 -4.56 -5.46 -6.75
C MET A 52 -3.81 -5.16 -8.06
N GLN A 53 -3.80 -3.90 -8.48
CA GLN A 53 -3.07 -3.45 -9.67
C GLN A 53 -2.26 -2.20 -9.36
N ARG A 54 -1.08 -2.07 -9.99
CA ARG A 54 -0.23 -0.88 -9.85
C ARG A 54 -0.99 0.39 -10.23
N LEU A 55 -0.68 1.48 -9.54
CA LEU A 55 -1.23 2.81 -9.85
C LEU A 55 -0.43 3.45 -10.98
N ASN A 56 -1.13 3.95 -12.01
CA ASN A 56 -0.54 4.49 -13.24
C ASN A 56 -0.79 5.99 -13.38
N THR A 57 -1.78 6.56 -12.67
CA THR A 57 -2.13 7.98 -12.79
C THR A 57 -2.22 8.69 -11.43
N LEU A 58 -2.08 10.02 -11.45
CA LEU A 58 -2.28 10.84 -10.25
C LEU A 58 -3.70 10.77 -9.68
N ALA A 59 -4.71 10.62 -10.54
CA ALA A 59 -6.09 10.50 -10.09
C ALA A 59 -6.30 9.19 -9.31
N GLU A 60 -5.70 8.11 -9.79
CA GLU A 60 -5.68 6.81 -9.11
C GLU A 60 -4.98 6.88 -7.74
N GLN A 61 -3.84 7.56 -7.68
CA GLN A 61 -3.14 7.83 -6.40
C GLN A 61 -3.98 8.69 -5.46
N ALA A 62 -4.65 9.72 -5.96
CA ALA A 62 -5.50 10.61 -5.16
C ALA A 62 -6.69 9.86 -4.53
N ILE A 63 -7.35 9.00 -5.31
CA ILE A 63 -8.43 8.14 -4.80
C ILE A 63 -7.89 7.15 -3.77
N CYS A 64 -6.76 6.49 -4.06
CA CYS A 64 -6.14 5.57 -3.11
C CYS A 64 -5.76 6.26 -1.80
N GLN A 65 -5.26 7.51 -1.87
CA GLN A 65 -4.95 8.30 -0.69
C GLN A 65 -6.19 8.59 0.15
N LYS A 66 -7.30 8.94 -0.50
CA LYS A 66 -8.59 9.14 0.18
C LYS A 66 -9.08 7.84 0.83
N LEU A 67 -9.04 6.72 0.12
CA LEU A 67 -9.48 5.42 0.64
C LEU A 67 -8.59 4.93 1.79
N ALA A 68 -7.27 5.07 1.67
CA ALA A 68 -6.31 4.75 2.73
C ALA A 68 -6.63 5.53 4.01
N HIS A 69 -6.93 6.83 3.89
CA HIS A 69 -7.35 7.68 5.01
C HIS A 69 -8.70 7.28 5.61
N MET A 70 -9.54 6.59 4.85
CA MET A 70 -10.78 5.98 5.35
C MET A 70 -10.56 4.61 6.02
N GLY A 71 -9.31 4.17 6.18
CA GLY A 71 -8.96 2.88 6.80
C GLY A 71 -8.99 1.70 5.83
N CYS A 72 -8.91 1.96 4.53
CA CYS A 72 -8.92 0.93 3.49
C CYS A 72 -7.53 0.28 3.35
N ILE A 73 -7.39 -0.97 3.79
CA ILE A 73 -6.11 -1.70 3.80
C ILE A 73 -5.51 -1.86 2.38
N PRO A 74 -6.27 -2.32 1.36
CA PRO A 74 -5.70 -2.54 0.03
C PRO A 74 -5.21 -1.24 -0.62
N ALA A 75 -5.92 -0.13 -0.40
CA ALA A 75 -5.55 1.18 -0.90
C ALA A 75 -4.26 1.71 -0.24
N SER A 76 -4.06 1.48 1.07
CA SER A 76 -2.80 1.82 1.75
C SER A 76 -1.62 1.08 1.16
N LEU A 77 -1.76 -0.23 0.91
CA LEU A 77 -0.71 -1.06 0.30
C LEU A 77 -0.41 -0.61 -1.14
N LEU A 78 -1.43 -0.38 -1.96
CA LEU A 78 -1.25 0.02 -3.36
C LEU A 78 -0.66 1.41 -3.50
N LEU A 79 -1.11 2.36 -2.66
CA LEU A 79 -0.56 3.71 -2.65
C LEU A 79 0.92 3.70 -2.26
N GLY A 80 1.25 2.99 -1.19
CA GLY A 80 2.63 2.89 -0.72
C GLY A 80 3.54 2.14 -1.71
N TYR A 81 3.00 1.18 -2.48
CA TYR A 81 3.77 0.41 -3.45
C TYR A 81 3.93 1.08 -4.82
N SER A 82 3.06 2.04 -5.17
CA SER A 82 3.10 2.75 -6.47
C SER A 82 4.37 3.58 -6.75
N LEU A 83 5.38 3.48 -5.88
CA LEU A 83 6.55 4.32 -5.84
C LEU A 83 7.78 3.50 -6.25
N THR A 84 8.08 3.49 -7.55
CA THR A 84 9.31 2.90 -8.06
C THR A 84 10.47 3.89 -7.92
N ARG A 85 11.67 3.36 -7.66
CA ARG A 85 12.92 4.12 -7.54
C ARG A 85 13.50 4.59 -8.88
N GLU A 86 12.79 4.34 -9.97
CA GLU A 86 13.22 4.71 -11.32
C GLU A 86 12.48 5.97 -11.75
N TYR A 87 13.14 7.11 -11.55
CA TYR A 87 12.78 8.37 -12.15
C TYR A 87 13.06 8.30 -13.67
N GLY A 88 12.29 7.47 -14.38
CA GLY A 88 12.55 7.07 -15.76
C GLY A 88 11.31 7.16 -16.64
N ASP A 89 10.25 6.39 -16.36
CA ASP A 89 9.14 6.27 -17.32
C ASP A 89 7.72 6.17 -16.73
N THR A 90 7.53 6.21 -15.40
CA THR A 90 6.17 6.33 -14.82
C THR A 90 6.15 7.33 -13.65
N GLY A 91 5.38 8.40 -13.83
CA GLY A 91 5.41 9.56 -12.97
C GLY A 91 4.52 9.48 -11.73
N ARG A 92 5.15 9.69 -10.57
CA ARG A 92 4.89 10.77 -9.59
C ARG A 92 4.80 10.24 -8.17
N VAL A 93 5.76 10.72 -7.39
CA VAL A 93 6.13 10.32 -6.03
C VAL A 93 5.32 11.13 -5.01
N ILE A 94 4.60 10.46 -4.11
CA ILE A 94 4.49 10.93 -2.71
C ILE A 94 5.80 10.50 -2.07
N CYS A 95 6.50 11.38 -1.34
CA CYS A 95 7.88 11.16 -0.88
C CYS A 95 8.12 9.75 -0.27
N GLU A 96 9.36 9.23 -0.39
CA GLU A 96 9.74 7.87 0.03
C GLU A 96 9.28 7.53 1.47
N VAL A 97 9.32 8.53 2.37
CA VAL A 97 8.83 8.44 3.75
C VAL A 97 7.32 8.17 3.81
N SER A 98 6.51 8.91 3.06
CA SER A 98 5.06 8.68 3.02
C SER A 98 4.72 7.34 2.38
N GLY A 99 5.45 6.95 1.33
CA GLY A 99 5.35 5.62 0.74
C GLY A 99 5.54 4.52 1.78
N TYR A 100 6.63 4.61 2.53
CA TYR A 100 6.92 3.71 3.65
C TYR A 100 5.79 3.69 4.67
N GLN A 101 5.30 4.86 5.11
CA GLN A 101 4.23 4.95 6.11
C GLN A 101 2.94 4.28 5.65
N TYR A 102 2.52 4.48 4.39
CA TYR A 102 1.31 3.84 3.85
C TYR A 102 1.45 2.32 3.78
N LEU A 103 2.61 1.81 3.33
CA LEU A 103 2.87 0.37 3.35
C LEU A 103 2.84 -0.20 4.77
N TYR A 104 3.51 0.48 5.70
CA TYR A 104 3.56 0.09 7.09
C TYR A 104 2.17 0.01 7.71
N PHE A 105 1.35 1.06 7.57
CA PHE A 105 -0.03 1.08 8.07
C PHE A 105 -0.92 0.05 7.37
N GLY A 106 -0.67 -0.26 6.10
CA GLY A 106 -1.35 -1.34 5.40
C GLY A 106 -1.11 -2.70 6.06
N ILE A 107 0.16 -3.04 6.33
CA ILE A 107 0.53 -4.28 7.03
C ILE A 107 0.03 -4.29 8.47
N GLU A 108 0.16 -3.17 9.18
CA GLU A 108 -0.38 -3.03 10.54
C GLU A 108 -1.89 -3.28 10.56
N GLY A 109 -2.63 -2.71 9.61
CA GLY A 109 -4.07 -2.96 9.46
C GLY A 109 -4.39 -4.43 9.22
N ILE A 110 -3.54 -5.16 8.49
CA ILE A 110 -3.71 -6.62 8.35
C ILE A 110 -3.58 -7.32 9.70
N LEU A 111 -2.51 -7.01 10.43
CA LEU A 111 -2.23 -7.62 11.73
C LEU A 111 -3.25 -7.25 12.81
N GLN A 112 -3.90 -6.09 12.69
CA GLN A 112 -4.84 -5.61 13.69
C GLN A 112 -6.25 -6.21 13.50
N HIS A 113 -6.63 -6.51 12.25
CA HIS A 113 -8.00 -6.91 11.90
C HIS A 113 -8.14 -8.39 11.51
N TYR A 114 -7.06 -9.20 11.61
CA TYR A 114 -7.06 -10.60 11.14
C TYR A 114 -8.12 -11.52 11.77
N ILE A 115 -8.59 -11.19 12.97
CA ILE A 115 -9.64 -11.95 13.68
C ILE A 115 -11.06 -11.50 13.35
N GLU A 116 -11.22 -10.40 12.62
CA GLU A 116 -12.54 -9.85 12.32
C GLU A 116 -13.31 -10.76 11.34
N PRO A 117 -14.63 -10.93 11.52
CA PRO A 117 -15.44 -11.78 10.64
C PRO A 117 -15.34 -11.33 9.18
N GLY A 118 -15.09 -12.27 8.27
CA GLY A 118 -14.98 -11.99 6.84
C GLY A 118 -13.63 -11.41 6.41
N PHE A 119 -12.69 -11.16 7.34
CA PHE A 119 -11.37 -10.63 7.01
C PHE A 119 -10.54 -11.63 6.20
N TYR A 120 -10.48 -12.88 6.65
CA TYR A 120 -9.68 -13.92 6.01
C TYR A 120 -10.10 -14.11 4.55
N GLU A 121 -11.41 -14.06 4.29
CA GLU A 121 -11.99 -14.23 2.97
C GLU A 121 -11.57 -13.15 1.98
N GLU A 122 -11.29 -11.93 2.46
CA GLU A 122 -10.79 -10.83 1.63
C GLU A 122 -9.26 -10.90 1.49
N VAL A 123 -8.54 -11.05 2.61
CA VAL A 123 -7.08 -10.94 2.65
C VAL A 123 -6.36 -12.10 1.97
N GLN A 124 -7.00 -13.29 1.88
CA GLN A 124 -6.41 -14.46 1.22
C GLN A 124 -6.01 -14.19 -0.23
N LEU A 125 -6.64 -13.21 -0.89
CA LEU A 125 -6.29 -12.78 -2.24
C LEU A 125 -4.92 -12.08 -2.32
N PHE A 126 -4.42 -11.55 -1.19
CA PHE A 126 -3.07 -10.98 -1.09
C PHE A 126 -2.01 -12.04 -0.79
N PHE A 127 -2.40 -13.09 -0.08
CA PHE A 127 -1.49 -14.14 0.34
C PHE A 127 -1.10 -15.04 -0.85
N GLY A 128 0.09 -14.80 -1.39
CA GLY A 128 0.59 -15.44 -2.60
C GLY A 128 0.73 -14.49 -3.78
N ASP A 129 0.28 -13.24 -3.65
CA ASP A 129 0.55 -12.19 -4.62
C ASP A 129 2.00 -11.70 -4.48
N ARG A 130 2.73 -11.61 -5.60
CA ARG A 130 4.10 -11.08 -5.68
C ARG A 130 4.20 -9.67 -5.10
N LEU A 131 3.11 -8.91 -5.15
CA LEU A 131 3.02 -7.56 -4.62
C LEU A 131 3.22 -7.51 -3.11
N LEU A 132 2.63 -8.45 -2.35
CA LEU A 132 2.80 -8.48 -0.90
C LEU A 132 4.27 -8.80 -0.54
N LEU A 133 4.90 -9.68 -1.31
CA LEU A 133 6.34 -9.98 -1.17
C LEU A 133 7.21 -8.75 -1.42
N ASP A 134 6.92 -8.00 -2.49
CA ASP A 134 7.70 -6.81 -2.82
C ASP A 134 7.48 -5.70 -1.77
N VAL A 135 6.25 -5.54 -1.24
CA VAL A 135 5.95 -4.64 -0.12
C VAL A 135 6.78 -5.00 1.12
N CYS A 136 6.76 -6.28 1.52
CA CYS A 136 7.49 -6.74 2.70
C CYS A 136 9.01 -6.55 2.52
N SER A 137 9.51 -6.85 1.32
CA SER A 137 10.92 -6.65 0.96
C SER A 137 11.31 -5.17 1.01
N TYR A 138 10.45 -4.28 0.53
CA TYR A 138 10.69 -2.84 0.57
C TYR A 138 10.76 -2.31 2.00
N LEU A 139 9.80 -2.68 2.86
CA LEU A 139 9.78 -2.25 4.27
C LEU A 139 11.05 -2.67 5.02
N LEU A 140 11.50 -3.93 4.83
CA LEU A 140 12.72 -4.46 5.43
C LEU A 140 14.00 -3.74 4.96
N ARG A 141 14.03 -3.23 3.74
CA ARG A 141 15.20 -2.52 3.19
C ARG A 141 15.21 -1.02 3.47
N SER A 142 14.06 -0.45 3.80
CA SER A 142 13.88 1.02 3.81
C SER A 142 13.83 1.63 5.21
N TYR A 143 13.59 0.86 6.27
CA TYR A 143 13.46 1.42 7.62
C TYR A 143 14.75 2.10 8.13
N GLU A 144 15.93 1.46 8.01
CA GLU A 144 17.19 2.06 8.47
C GLU A 144 17.63 3.26 7.63
N PRO A 145 17.61 3.21 6.27
CA PRO A 145 17.97 4.38 5.45
C PRO A 145 17.07 5.60 5.70
N LEU A 146 15.82 5.38 6.09
CA LEU A 146 14.87 6.43 6.44
C LEU A 146 14.98 6.90 7.90
N GLY A 147 15.88 6.32 8.70
CA GLY A 147 16.08 6.68 10.12
C GLY A 147 14.94 6.25 11.04
N LEU A 148 14.19 5.21 10.66
CA LEU A 148 13.07 4.67 11.44
C LEU A 148 13.54 3.47 12.27
N ASP A 149 13.23 3.42 13.57
CA ASP A 149 13.58 2.27 14.42
C ASP A 149 12.37 1.36 14.65
N HIS A 150 12.25 0.34 13.79
CA HIS A 150 11.13 -0.61 13.80
C HIS A 150 11.57 -2.07 13.88
N ARG A 151 12.85 -2.35 14.19
CA ARG A 151 13.47 -3.69 14.00
C ARG A 151 12.66 -4.85 14.59
N ASP A 152 12.09 -4.62 15.77
CA ASP A 152 11.35 -5.62 16.55
C ASP A 152 9.83 -5.47 16.45
N HIS A 153 9.34 -4.55 15.62
CA HIS A 153 7.91 -4.32 15.47
C HIS A 153 7.22 -5.53 14.80
N PRO A 154 6.00 -5.93 15.23
CA PRO A 154 5.25 -7.04 14.61
C PRO A 154 5.10 -6.93 13.09
N VAL A 155 4.99 -5.71 12.56
CA VAL A 155 5.00 -5.45 11.10
C VAL A 155 6.28 -5.96 10.46
N MET A 156 7.45 -5.66 11.03
CA MET A 156 8.73 -6.11 10.48
C MET A 156 8.91 -7.62 10.65
N GLN A 157 8.44 -8.20 11.76
CA GLN A 157 8.45 -9.66 11.96
C GLN A 157 7.59 -10.37 10.90
N PHE A 158 6.37 -9.87 10.65
CA PHE A 158 5.51 -10.36 9.59
C PHE A 158 6.18 -10.27 8.22
N CYS A 159 6.81 -9.13 7.89
CA CYS A 159 7.54 -8.98 6.64
C CYS A 159 8.66 -10.01 6.50
N ARG A 160 9.45 -10.26 7.56
CA ARG A 160 10.50 -11.28 7.54
C ARG A 160 9.92 -12.67 7.23
N MET A 161 8.85 -13.07 7.90
CA MET A 161 8.16 -14.34 7.69
C MET A 161 7.70 -14.51 6.24
N VAL A 162 6.99 -13.51 5.70
CA VAL A 162 6.52 -13.54 4.30
C VAL A 162 7.68 -13.66 3.31
N THR A 163 8.79 -12.96 3.56
CA THR A 163 9.98 -13.02 2.69
C THR A 163 10.80 -14.30 2.85
N SER A 164 10.83 -14.92 4.03
CA SER A 164 11.56 -16.17 4.25
C SER A 164 10.83 -17.38 3.65
N ASP A 165 9.51 -17.41 3.74
CA ASP A 165 8.68 -18.52 3.24
C ASP A 165 8.67 -18.61 1.71
N SER A 166 8.89 -17.48 1.03
CA SER A 166 8.98 -17.40 -0.43
C SER A 166 10.37 -17.80 -0.97
N TRP A 167 11.41 -17.70 -0.15
CA TRP A 167 12.76 -18.18 -0.49
C TRP A 167 12.90 -19.69 -0.29
N SER A 168 12.13 -20.27 0.62
CA SER A 168 12.10 -21.72 0.89
C SER A 168 11.11 -22.49 0.01
N ASN A 169 10.09 -21.82 -0.54
CA ASN A 169 9.13 -22.40 -1.49
C ASN A 169 8.75 -21.39 -2.58
N PRO A 170 9.57 -21.19 -3.62
CA PRO A 170 9.19 -20.35 -4.75
C PRO A 170 7.99 -20.99 -5.45
N ARG A 171 6.81 -20.38 -5.35
CA ARG A 171 5.65 -20.80 -6.17
C ARG A 171 6.04 -20.62 -7.63
N LEU A 172 6.07 -21.71 -8.38
CA LEU A 172 6.51 -21.81 -9.77
C LEU A 172 5.52 -21.23 -10.78
N ASP A 173 4.49 -20.53 -10.31
CA ASP A 173 3.34 -20.12 -11.11
C ASP A 173 3.33 -18.58 -11.19
N SER A 174 4.38 -18.02 -11.80
CA SER A 174 4.45 -16.61 -12.24
C SER A 174 4.41 -16.52 -13.75
#